data_AF-A0A060BXE0-F1
#
_entry.id   AF-A0A060BXE0-F1
#
_cell.length_a   1.000
_cell.length_b   1.000
_cell.length_c   1.000
_cell.angle_alpha   90.00
_cell.angle_beta   90.00
_cell.angle_gamma   90.00
#
_symmetry.space_group_name_H-M   'P 1'
#
loop_
_entity.id
_entity.type
_entity.pdbx_description
1 polymer ?
#
loop_
_entity_poly.entity_id
_entity_poly.type
_entity_poly.pdbx_seq_one_letter_code
_entity_poly.pdbx_strand_id
1 'polypeptide(L)'
;MGHEDQDARQFASWGVDYLKYDNCGDYRGESYRQRYTAMRDALAKSGRAIVYSICEWGNQAPWTWAPAVGNLWRTTQDITPRWRSDQPANHYPQGILDILDQQAALSHASHPGAWNDPDMLEVGNGYLNDDENRAHFSLWALLNAPLIAGNDLRHMS
;
A
#
# COMPACT_ATOMS: atom_id res chain seq x y z
N MET A 1 -16.89 6.30 -5.36
CA MET A 1 -16.49 6.16 -6.79
C MET A 1 -17.42 6.96 -7.68
N GLY A 2 -16.96 7.33 -8.88
CA GLY A 2 -17.69 8.16 -9.84
C GLY A 2 -17.42 9.66 -9.72
N HIS A 3 -16.43 10.05 -8.91
CA HIS A 3 -16.03 11.44 -8.65
C HIS A 3 -14.53 11.66 -8.88
N GLU A 4 -13.85 10.73 -9.54
CA GLU A 4 -12.39 10.68 -9.68
C GLU A 4 -11.84 12.00 -10.24
N ASP A 5 -12.47 12.53 -11.30
CA ASP A 5 -12.12 13.78 -11.95
C ASP A 5 -12.29 15.01 -11.03
N GLN A 6 -13.33 15.02 -10.20
CA GLN A 6 -13.59 16.11 -9.27
C GLN A 6 -12.58 16.06 -8.12
N ASP A 7 -12.37 14.88 -7.55
CA ASP A 7 -11.50 14.66 -6.41
C ASP A 7 -10.03 14.92 -6.79
N ALA A 8 -9.58 14.43 -7.94
CA ALA A 8 -8.22 14.68 -8.43
C ALA A 8 -7.93 16.17 -8.66
N ARG A 9 -8.89 16.93 -9.22
CA ARG A 9 -8.76 18.39 -9.33
C ARG A 9 -8.68 19.06 -7.96
N GLN A 10 -9.47 18.59 -6.99
CA GLN A 10 -9.46 19.13 -5.64
C GLN A 10 -8.13 18.86 -4.94
N PHE A 11 -7.63 17.62 -4.99
CA PHE A 11 -6.32 17.24 -4.46
C PHE A 11 -5.19 18.08 -5.07
N ALA A 12 -5.19 18.26 -6.40
CA ALA A 12 -4.21 19.10 -7.07
C ALA A 12 -4.30 20.57 -6.61
N SER A 13 -5.51 21.11 -6.44
CA SER A 13 -5.70 22.49 -5.98
C SER A 13 -5.22 22.72 -4.54
N TRP A 14 -5.27 21.68 -3.69
CA TRP A 14 -4.73 21.70 -2.33
C TRP A 14 -3.21 21.49 -2.28
N GLY A 15 -2.59 21.15 -3.43
CA GLY A 15 -1.17 20.85 -3.49
C GLY A 15 -0.82 19.45 -2.96
N VAL A 16 -1.76 18.51 -2.90
CA VAL A 16 -1.49 17.11 -2.51
C VAL A 16 -0.44 16.49 -3.44
N ASP A 17 0.53 15.77 -2.88
CA ASP A 17 1.62 15.10 -3.62
C ASP A 17 1.53 13.57 -3.59
N TYR A 18 0.64 13.01 -2.77
CA TYR A 18 0.50 11.58 -2.56
C TYR A 18 -0.96 11.21 -2.29
N LEU A 19 -1.47 10.20 -2.99
CA LEU A 19 -2.80 9.63 -2.76
C LEU A 19 -2.69 8.13 -2.45
N LYS A 20 -3.10 7.74 -1.24
CA LYS A 20 -3.51 6.36 -0.94
C LYS A 20 -4.97 6.17 -1.37
N TYR A 21 -5.22 5.18 -2.23
CA TYR A 21 -6.56 4.93 -2.77
C TYR A 21 -7.05 3.53 -2.41
N ASP A 22 -7.94 3.49 -1.43
CA ASP A 22 -8.49 2.30 -0.81
C ASP A 22 -9.49 1.56 -1.72
N ASN A 23 -9.91 0.38 -1.29
CA ASN A 23 -10.81 -0.51 -2.00
C ASN A 23 -12.06 -0.89 -1.20
N CYS A 24 -12.42 -0.15 -0.15
CA CYS A 24 -13.69 -0.37 0.56
C CYS A 24 -14.91 0.14 -0.23
N GLY A 25 -16.09 -0.44 0.03
CA GLY A 25 -17.39 0.11 -0.38
C GLY A 25 -18.03 -0.53 -1.62
N ASP A 26 -18.96 0.20 -2.26
CA ASP A 26 -19.67 -0.25 -3.45
C ASP A 26 -18.86 -0.01 -4.74
N TYR A 27 -18.64 -1.08 -5.50
CA TYR A 27 -17.84 -1.09 -6.72
C TYR A 27 -18.66 -0.86 -8.00
N ARG A 28 -19.98 -0.69 -7.91
CA ARG A 28 -20.86 -0.38 -9.06
C ARG A 28 -20.72 -1.37 -10.24
N GLY A 29 -20.30 -2.60 -9.96
CA GLY A 29 -20.02 -3.64 -10.97
C GLY A 29 -18.73 -3.47 -11.77
N GLU A 30 -17.90 -2.47 -11.45
CA GLU A 30 -16.64 -2.22 -12.13
C GLU A 30 -15.50 -3.08 -11.58
N SER A 31 -14.63 -3.56 -12.47
CA SER A 31 -13.43 -4.31 -12.08
C SER A 31 -12.42 -3.43 -11.34
N TYR A 32 -11.54 -4.05 -10.56
CA TYR A 32 -10.44 -3.37 -9.87
C TYR A 32 -9.61 -2.52 -10.84
N ARG A 33 -9.20 -3.10 -11.97
CA ARG A 33 -8.40 -2.40 -12.98
C ARG A 33 -9.12 -1.19 -13.56
N GLN A 34 -10.42 -1.27 -13.82
CA GLN A 34 -11.20 -0.13 -14.31
C GLN A 34 -11.22 1.01 -13.29
N ARG A 35 -11.55 0.70 -12.03
CA ARG A 35 -11.66 1.68 -10.94
C ARG A 35 -10.33 2.38 -10.67
N TYR A 36 -9.23 1.62 -10.57
CA TYR A 36 -7.91 2.18 -10.33
C TYR A 36 -7.38 2.98 -11.53
N THR A 37 -7.69 2.54 -12.76
CA THR A 37 -7.32 3.27 -13.98
C THR A 37 -8.07 4.60 -14.10
N ALA A 38 -9.36 4.63 -13.74
CA ALA A 38 -10.16 5.86 -13.77
C ALA A 38 -9.55 6.96 -12.88
N MET A 39 -9.14 6.61 -11.66
CA MET A 39 -8.45 7.55 -10.78
C MET A 39 -7.04 7.90 -11.27
N ARG A 40 -6.28 6.96 -11.84
CA ARG A 40 -4.99 7.27 -12.49
C ARG A 40 -5.14 8.34 -13.58
N ASP A 41 -6.13 8.18 -14.46
CA ASP A 41 -6.39 9.12 -15.55
C ASP A 41 -6.83 10.49 -15.02
N ALA A 42 -7.67 10.51 -13.98
CA ALA A 42 -8.09 11.75 -13.32
C ALA A 42 -6.90 12.50 -12.67
N LEU A 43 -6.01 11.79 -11.97
CA LEU A 43 -4.78 12.37 -11.41
C LEU A 43 -3.88 12.93 -12.50
N ALA A 44 -3.65 12.19 -13.59
CA ALA A 44 -2.86 12.68 -14.72
C ALA A 44 -3.48 13.94 -15.36
N LYS A 45 -4.80 13.96 -15.52
CA LYS A 45 -5.56 15.10 -16.06
C LYS A 45 -5.52 16.34 -15.16
N SER A 46 -5.29 16.18 -13.86
CA SER A 46 -5.15 17.30 -12.92
C SER A 46 -3.94 18.20 -13.22
N GLY A 47 -2.95 17.69 -13.95
CA GLY A 47 -1.72 18.41 -14.29
C GLY A 47 -0.68 18.49 -13.17
N ARG A 48 -0.95 17.94 -11.98
CA ARG A 48 0.00 17.81 -10.87
C ARG A 48 0.54 16.38 -10.79
N ALA A 49 1.84 16.23 -10.59
CA ALA A 49 2.43 14.94 -10.27
C ALA A 49 2.03 14.54 -8.85
N ILE A 50 1.21 13.50 -8.72
CA ILE A 50 0.73 12.95 -7.44
C ILE A 50 1.11 11.47 -7.41
N VAL A 51 1.88 11.04 -6.41
CA VAL A 51 2.21 9.63 -6.22
C VAL A 51 0.93 8.84 -5.95
N TYR A 52 0.71 7.79 -6.72
CA TYR A 52 -0.52 7.02 -6.65
C TYR A 52 -0.30 5.64 -6.02
N SER A 53 -0.79 5.49 -4.79
CA SER A 53 -0.67 4.28 -3.97
C SER A 53 -1.98 3.48 -3.98
N ILE A 54 -1.95 2.34 -4.66
CA ILE A 54 -3.10 1.44 -4.82
C ILE A 54 -3.27 0.59 -3.56
N CYS A 55 -4.46 0.56 -2.97
CA CYS A 55 -4.73 -0.19 -1.76
C CYS A 55 -5.93 -1.13 -1.93
N GLU A 56 -5.73 -2.23 -2.66
CA GLU A 56 -6.72 -3.31 -2.84
C GLU A 56 -6.33 -4.65 -2.20
N TRP A 57 -5.33 -4.58 -1.32
CA TRP A 57 -4.93 -5.66 -0.42
C TRP A 57 -4.37 -6.93 -1.09
N GLY A 58 -3.95 -6.86 -2.36
CA GLY A 58 -3.45 -8.02 -3.10
C GLY A 58 -4.53 -8.89 -3.75
N ASN A 59 -5.81 -8.54 -3.57
CA ASN A 59 -6.95 -9.41 -3.89
C ASN A 59 -7.04 -9.80 -5.36
N GLN A 60 -6.58 -8.94 -6.27
CA GLN A 60 -6.55 -9.20 -7.71
C GLN A 60 -5.14 -9.17 -8.30
N ALA A 61 -4.16 -9.63 -7.52
CA ALA A 61 -2.77 -9.77 -7.94
C ALA A 61 -2.21 -8.49 -8.60
N PRO A 62 -2.18 -7.36 -7.88
CA PRO A 62 -1.82 -6.04 -8.41
C PRO A 62 -0.43 -6.00 -9.02
N TRP A 63 0.50 -6.82 -8.56
CA TRP A 63 1.81 -7.02 -9.18
C TRP A 63 1.76 -7.41 -10.68
N THR A 64 0.61 -7.88 -11.19
CA THR A 64 0.43 -8.23 -12.61
C THR A 64 -0.11 -7.07 -13.48
N TRP A 65 -0.56 -5.97 -12.89
CA TRP A 65 -1.23 -4.89 -13.66
C TRP A 65 -1.01 -3.47 -13.12
N ALA A 66 -0.79 -3.32 -11.82
CA ALA A 66 -0.58 -2.04 -11.16
C ALA A 66 0.69 -1.28 -11.60
N PRO A 67 1.78 -1.91 -12.11
CA PRO A 67 2.93 -1.16 -12.65
C PRO A 67 2.57 -0.19 -13.79
N ALA A 68 1.48 -0.46 -14.52
CA ALA A 68 0.99 0.41 -15.59
C ALA A 68 -0.02 1.47 -15.10
N VAL A 69 -0.37 1.48 -13.81
CA VAL A 69 -1.47 2.27 -13.24
C VAL A 69 -1.02 3.11 -12.05
N GLY A 70 -0.33 2.54 -11.07
CA GLY A 70 0.12 3.24 -9.86
C GLY A 70 1.63 3.19 -9.68
N ASN A 71 2.13 3.91 -8.68
CA ASN A 71 3.55 3.91 -8.32
C ASN A 71 3.89 2.84 -7.28
N LEU A 72 2.90 2.41 -6.51
CA LEU A 72 3.01 1.35 -5.52
C LEU A 72 1.65 0.71 -5.28
N TRP A 73 1.62 -0.53 -4.80
CA TRP A 73 0.39 -1.27 -4.55
C TRP A 73 0.49 -2.20 -3.35
N ARG A 74 -0.53 -2.15 -2.48
CA ARG A 74 -0.67 -3.07 -1.36
C ARG A 74 -0.77 -4.50 -1.87
N THR A 75 0.05 -5.38 -1.30
CA THR A 75 0.13 -6.80 -1.71
C THR A 75 -0.60 -7.76 -0.79
N THR A 76 -1.04 -7.30 0.38
CA THR A 76 -1.73 -8.08 1.42
C THR A 76 -2.80 -7.25 2.13
N GLN A 77 -3.63 -7.89 2.95
CA GLN A 77 -4.44 -7.23 3.99
C GLN A 77 -3.58 -6.46 5.00
N ASP A 78 -4.23 -5.65 5.83
CA ASP A 78 -3.56 -4.71 6.73
C ASP A 78 -2.70 -5.42 7.78
N ILE A 79 -1.54 -4.83 8.03
CA ILE A 79 -0.59 -5.28 9.04
C ILE A 79 -1.15 -5.06 10.46
N THR A 80 -0.70 -5.88 11.40
CA THR A 80 -0.87 -5.69 12.84
C THR A 80 0.48 -5.78 13.52
N PRO A 81 0.71 -5.12 14.68
CA PRO A 81 2.01 -5.17 15.37
C PRO A 81 2.18 -6.49 16.12
N ARG A 82 2.14 -7.61 15.39
CA ARG A 82 2.42 -8.96 15.85
C ARG A 82 3.44 -9.58 14.91
N TRP A 83 4.35 -10.37 15.46
CA TRP A 83 5.32 -11.11 14.66
C TRP A 83 4.65 -12.12 13.71
N ARG A 84 3.64 -12.85 14.21
CA ARG A 84 2.69 -13.65 13.45
C ARG A 84 1.28 -13.46 13.99
N SER A 85 0.29 -13.53 13.09
CA SER A 85 -1.13 -13.49 13.40
C SER A 85 -1.84 -14.82 13.15
N ASP A 86 -1.15 -15.78 12.50
CA ASP A 86 -1.65 -17.09 12.08
C ASP A 86 -2.91 -17.02 11.20
N GLN A 87 -3.14 -15.87 10.57
CA GLN A 87 -4.23 -15.70 9.61
C GLN A 87 -3.84 -16.31 8.24
N PRO A 88 -4.80 -16.87 7.49
CA PRO A 88 -4.55 -17.29 6.12
C PRO A 88 -4.12 -16.09 5.25
N ALA A 89 -3.48 -16.38 4.13
CA ALA A 89 -3.16 -15.36 3.13
C ALA A 89 -4.41 -14.52 2.77
N ASN A 90 -4.21 -13.22 2.59
CA ASN A 90 -5.27 -12.24 2.28
C ASN A 90 -6.41 -12.12 3.31
N HIS A 91 -6.19 -12.48 4.59
CA HIS A 91 -7.17 -12.28 5.66
C HIS A 91 -6.73 -11.18 6.63
N TYR A 92 -7.65 -10.34 7.08
CA TYR A 92 -7.32 -9.33 8.08
C TYR A 92 -7.36 -9.91 9.50
N PRO A 93 -6.41 -9.58 10.40
CA PRO A 93 -5.16 -8.83 10.16
C PRO A 93 -3.99 -9.73 9.74
N GLN A 94 -2.89 -9.15 9.28
CA GLN A 94 -1.67 -9.89 8.91
C GLN A 94 -0.48 -9.53 9.82
N GLY A 95 0.22 -10.52 10.38
CA GLY A 95 1.46 -10.30 11.11
C GLY A 95 2.66 -10.07 10.17
N ILE A 96 3.79 -9.63 10.73
CA ILE A 96 5.00 -9.30 9.96
C ILE A 96 5.48 -10.49 9.10
N LEU A 97 5.60 -11.68 9.69
CA LEU A 97 6.03 -12.85 8.94
C LEU A 97 4.95 -13.38 7.98
N ASP A 98 3.66 -13.19 8.29
CA ASP A 98 2.58 -13.62 7.39
C ASP A 98 2.63 -12.80 6.09
N ILE A 99 2.91 -11.50 6.19
CA ILE A 99 3.14 -10.63 5.03
C ILE A 99 4.42 -11.03 4.30
N LEU A 100 5.53 -11.24 5.02
CA LEU A 100 6.81 -11.63 4.41
C LEU A 100 6.68 -12.92 3.58
N ASP A 101 5.98 -13.93 4.11
CA ASP A 101 5.73 -15.20 3.41
C ASP A 101 5.01 -14.99 2.07
N GLN A 102 4.16 -13.96 1.96
CA GLN A 102 3.46 -13.58 0.72
C GLN A 102 4.30 -12.72 -0.24
N GLN A 103 5.42 -12.11 0.21
CA GLN A 103 6.29 -11.30 -0.65
C GLN A 103 7.27 -12.10 -1.51
N ALA A 104 7.58 -13.34 -1.11
CA ALA A 104 8.73 -14.10 -1.64
C ALA A 104 8.76 -14.23 -3.17
N ALA A 105 7.60 -14.29 -3.83
CA ALA A 105 7.49 -14.44 -5.28
C ALA A 105 7.28 -13.12 -6.04
N LEU A 106 7.14 -11.98 -5.36
CA LEU A 106 6.66 -10.73 -5.96
C LEU A 106 7.78 -9.78 -6.42
N SER A 107 9.03 -10.08 -6.09
CA SER A 107 10.19 -9.20 -6.36
C SER A 107 10.32 -8.81 -7.84
N HIS A 108 9.95 -9.69 -8.77
CA HIS A 108 10.00 -9.44 -10.21
C HIS A 108 9.11 -8.28 -10.69
N ALA A 109 8.08 -7.91 -9.92
CA ALA A 109 7.18 -6.81 -10.24
C ALA A 109 7.66 -5.46 -9.67
N SER A 110 8.68 -5.46 -8.80
CA SER A 110 9.19 -4.25 -8.16
C SER A 110 10.40 -3.71 -8.91
N HIS A 111 10.36 -2.44 -9.30
CA HIS A 111 11.45 -1.74 -9.98
C HIS A 111 11.31 -0.21 -9.78
N PRO A 112 12.29 0.62 -10.16
CA PRO A 112 12.18 2.08 -10.03
C PRO A 112 10.86 2.61 -10.60
N GLY A 113 10.07 3.27 -9.75
CA GLY A 113 8.75 3.82 -10.07
C GLY A 113 7.55 2.91 -9.84
N ALA A 114 7.76 1.65 -9.44
CA ALA A 114 6.72 0.63 -9.27
C ALA A 114 7.09 -0.32 -8.10
N TRP A 115 6.42 -0.21 -6.96
CA TRP A 115 6.82 -0.91 -5.73
C TRP A 115 5.72 -1.79 -5.14
N ASN A 116 6.09 -3.00 -4.71
CA ASN A 116 5.22 -3.78 -3.82
C ASN A 116 5.15 -3.09 -2.46
N ASP A 117 3.93 -2.93 -1.94
CA ASP A 117 3.67 -2.32 -0.64
C ASP A 117 3.18 -3.38 0.37
N PRO A 118 4.07 -3.90 1.24
CA PRO A 118 3.72 -4.78 2.34
C PRO A 118 3.08 -4.06 3.55
N ASP A 119 2.54 -2.86 3.35
CA ASP A 119 1.90 -2.00 4.36
C ASP A 119 2.89 -1.23 5.26
N MET A 120 2.35 -0.34 6.09
CA MET A 120 3.09 0.59 6.94
C MET A 120 3.98 -0.11 8.00
N LEU A 121 4.94 0.64 8.53
CA LEU A 121 5.81 0.18 9.61
C LEU A 121 5.09 0.24 10.97
N GLU A 122 5.08 -0.89 11.68
CA GLU A 122 4.59 -1.05 13.06
C GLU A 122 5.67 -0.77 14.12
N VAL A 123 6.83 -0.28 13.67
CA VAL A 123 8.00 -0.01 14.50
C VAL A 123 7.67 1.03 15.55
N GLY A 124 7.88 0.70 16.82
CA GLY A 124 7.66 1.64 17.94
C GLY A 124 6.21 1.73 18.42
N ASN A 125 5.29 0.86 17.96
CA ASN A 125 3.92 0.80 18.47
C ASN A 125 3.77 0.04 19.80
N GLY A 126 4.88 -0.48 20.37
CA GLY A 126 4.94 -1.03 21.73
C GLY A 126 4.51 -2.49 21.90
N TYR A 127 4.13 -3.18 20.81
CA TYR A 127 3.73 -4.60 20.86
C TYR A 127 4.82 -5.57 20.38
N LEU A 128 5.87 -5.06 19.74
CA LEU A 128 7.02 -5.81 19.24
C LEU A 128 8.23 -5.54 20.13
N ASN A 129 9.07 -6.55 20.34
CA ASN A 129 10.36 -6.35 21.01
C ASN A 129 11.40 -5.70 20.08
N ASP A 130 12.54 -5.26 20.62
CA ASP A 130 13.59 -4.55 19.86
C ASP A 130 14.12 -5.35 18.65
N ASP A 131 14.28 -6.66 18.80
CA ASP A 131 14.76 -7.52 17.73
C ASP A 131 13.71 -7.65 16.62
N GLU A 132 12.43 -7.80 16.99
CA GLU A 132 11.31 -7.82 16.05
C GLU A 132 11.15 -6.48 15.31
N ASN A 133 11.28 -5.34 16.02
CA ASN A 133 11.26 -4.01 15.42
C ASN A 133 12.40 -3.84 14.41
N ARG A 134 13.62 -4.24 14.79
CA ARG A 134 14.81 -4.15 13.92
C ARG A 134 14.66 -5.07 12.71
N ALA A 135 14.17 -6.28 12.91
CA ALA A 135 13.94 -7.23 11.82
C ALA A 135 12.86 -6.73 10.86
N HIS A 136 11.73 -6.25 11.37
CA HIS A 136 10.64 -5.66 10.59
C HIS A 136 11.13 -4.57 9.66
N PHE A 137 11.79 -3.54 10.21
CA PHE A 137 12.34 -2.44 9.43
C PHE A 137 13.35 -2.91 8.37
N SER A 138 14.26 -3.81 8.76
CA SER A 138 15.31 -4.33 7.87
C SER A 138 14.74 -5.12 6.70
N LEU A 139 13.69 -5.92 6.94
CA LEU A 139 13.01 -6.71 5.93
C LEU A 139 12.26 -5.81 4.94
N TRP A 140 11.52 -4.80 5.42
CA TRP A 140 10.84 -3.84 4.54
C TRP A 140 11.83 -3.08 3.66
N ALA A 141 12.96 -2.66 4.23
CA ALA A 141 14.04 -2.03 3.47
C ALA A 141 14.63 -2.97 2.40
N LEU A 142 14.88 -4.25 2.75
CA LEU A 142 15.41 -5.26 1.83
C LEU A 142 14.46 -5.53 0.65
N LEU A 143 13.15 -5.50 0.89
CA LEU A 143 12.12 -5.70 -0.13
C LEU A 143 11.94 -4.51 -1.06
N ASN A 144 12.64 -3.39 -0.83
CA ASN A 144 12.38 -2.09 -1.43
C ASN A 144 10.93 -1.62 -1.22
N ALA A 145 10.36 -1.91 -0.04
CA ALA A 145 9.03 -1.47 0.33
C ALA A 145 8.99 0.05 0.57
N PRO A 146 7.81 0.69 0.44
CA PRO A 146 7.57 2.00 1.02
C PRO A 146 7.81 1.98 2.54
N LEU A 147 8.67 2.87 3.03
CA LEU A 147 8.95 3.00 4.47
C LEU A 147 8.09 4.11 5.08
N ILE A 148 6.81 3.82 5.26
CA ILE A 148 5.83 4.74 5.85
C ILE A 148 5.69 4.43 7.34
N ALA A 149 6.04 5.39 8.20
CA ALA A 149 5.91 5.25 9.64
C ALA A 149 4.43 5.16 10.06
N GLY A 150 4.07 4.09 10.78
CA GLY A 150 2.73 3.85 11.33
C GLY A 150 2.60 4.13 12.83
N ASN A 151 3.56 4.85 13.42
CA ASN A 151 3.64 5.12 14.86
C ASN A 151 3.44 6.61 15.20
N ASP A 152 3.30 6.92 16.50
CA ASP A 152 3.26 8.30 16.98
C ASP A 152 4.68 8.90 17.01
N LEU A 153 5.02 9.68 15.99
CA LEU A 153 6.33 10.34 15.86
C LEU A 153 6.64 11.32 17.01
N ARG A 154 5.66 11.75 17.80
CA ARG A 154 5.86 12.63 18.97
C ARG A 154 6.43 11.87 20.17
N HIS A 155 6.30 10.54 20.18
CA HIS A 155 6.69 9.66 21.27
C HIS A 155 7.36 8.40 20.71
N MET A 156 8.60 8.55 20.22
CA MET A 156 9.42 7.42 19.77
C MET A 156 10.44 7.04 20.84
N SER A 157 10.64 5.73 21.04
CA SER A 157 11.63 5.14 21.96
C SER A 157 12.49 4.11 21.25
#